data_AF-A0AAU9EJK7-F1
#
_entry.id   AF-A0AAU9EJK7-F1
#
_cell.length_a   1.000
_cell.length_b   1.000
_cell.length_c   1.000
_cell.angle_alpha   90.00
_cell.angle_beta   90.00
_cell.angle_gamma   90.00
#
_symmetry.space_group_name_H-M   'P 1'
#
loop_
_entity.id
_entity.type
_entity.pdbx_description
1 polymer ?
#
loop_
_entity_poly.entity_id
_entity_poly.type
_entity_poly.pdbx_seq_one_letter_code
_entity_poly.pdbx_strand_id
1 'polypeptide(L)'
;MAAYLIGWSITKDDLAQYPALRMCRSAEQTGCIVAYNSVAAGYQQKAPTIRPGAVSVNPLSWRTDGELVPAAANLGAVFFPHDGADRKKPHYTSAQNVDGGLVVNPPDPQDLDHMPFGPGVYHAYDYSFFYENLKANAARRIQAFDKAQVRPAQ
;
A
#
# COMPACT_ATOMS: atom_id res chain seq x y z
N MET A 1 -9.13 4.94 13.56
CA MET A 1 -9.31 4.39 12.19
C MET A 1 -8.43 5.13 11.19
N ALA A 2 -8.21 4.59 9.98
CA ALA A 2 -7.45 5.21 8.89
C ALA A 2 -8.17 5.02 7.55
N ALA A 3 -7.89 5.88 6.58
CA ALA A 3 -8.40 5.75 5.22
C ALA A 3 -7.41 4.95 4.36
N TYR A 4 -7.89 3.91 3.67
CA TYR A 4 -7.10 3.11 2.74
C TYR A 4 -7.50 3.49 1.31
N LEU A 5 -6.74 4.40 0.71
CA LEU A 5 -6.92 4.89 -0.66
C LEU A 5 -5.92 4.18 -1.58
N ILE A 6 -5.96 2.84 -1.56
CA ILE A 6 -5.04 2.00 -2.31
C ILE A 6 -5.29 2.16 -3.81
N GLY A 7 -4.23 2.34 -4.59
CA GLY A 7 -4.32 2.65 -6.02
C GLY A 7 -4.67 4.11 -6.33
N TRP A 8 -4.78 4.98 -5.32
CA TRP A 8 -4.97 6.41 -5.53
C TRP A 8 -3.70 7.19 -5.24
N SER A 9 -3.54 8.33 -5.94
CA SER A 9 -2.40 9.22 -5.73
C SER A 9 -2.77 10.34 -4.75
N ILE A 10 -2.02 10.45 -3.66
CA ILE A 10 -2.05 11.60 -2.75
C ILE A 10 -0.72 12.32 -2.86
N THR A 11 -0.75 13.60 -3.21
CA THR A 11 0.45 14.41 -3.45
C THR A 11 0.78 15.31 -2.27
N LYS A 12 2.02 15.80 -2.22
CA LYS A 12 2.44 16.82 -1.24
C LYS A 12 1.59 18.10 -1.36
N ASP A 13 1.16 18.47 -2.56
CA ASP A 13 0.31 19.64 -2.78
C ASP A 13 -1.10 19.41 -2.21
N ASP A 14 -1.67 18.21 -2.37
CA ASP A 14 -2.96 17.86 -1.74
C ASP A 14 -2.85 17.98 -0.22
N LEU A 15 -1.75 17.51 0.38
CA LEU A 15 -1.52 17.58 1.83
C LEU A 15 -1.26 19.00 2.33
N ALA A 16 -0.63 19.85 1.52
CA ALA A 16 -0.42 21.26 1.83
C ALA A 16 -1.72 22.07 1.75
N GLN A 17 -2.58 21.75 0.76
CA GLN A 17 -3.89 22.39 0.59
C GLN A 17 -4.87 22.00 1.70
N TYR A 18 -4.81 20.75 2.18
CA TYR A 18 -5.72 20.22 3.19
C TYR A 18 -4.95 19.75 4.44
N PRO A 19 -4.55 20.65 5.35
CA PRO A 19 -3.65 20.34 6.47
C PRO A 19 -4.24 19.38 7.52
N ALA A 20 -5.55 19.13 7.48
CA ALA A 20 -6.17 18.07 8.27
C ALA A 20 -5.71 16.67 7.82
N LEU A 21 -5.48 16.49 6.51
CA LEU A 21 -5.05 15.24 5.91
C LEU A 21 -3.57 14.99 6.15
N ARG A 22 -3.22 13.74 6.43
CA ARG A 22 -1.82 13.32 6.67
C ARG A 22 -1.63 11.87 6.28
N MET A 23 -0.47 11.56 5.70
CA MET A 23 -0.08 10.18 5.45
C MET A 23 0.28 9.47 6.77
N CYS A 24 0.03 8.17 6.81
CA CYS A 24 0.39 7.35 7.95
C CYS A 24 1.90 7.12 8.03
N ARG A 25 2.45 7.11 9.25
CA ARG A 25 3.87 6.91 9.53
C ARG A 25 4.16 5.74 10.47
N SER A 26 3.12 5.04 10.94
CA SER A 26 3.25 3.82 11.73
C SER A 26 2.02 2.92 11.58
N ALA A 27 2.18 1.66 12.00
CA ALA A 27 1.14 0.64 11.86
C ALA A 27 -0.13 0.92 12.68
N GLU A 28 -0.02 1.67 13.77
CA GLU A 28 -1.11 1.94 14.72
C GLU A 28 -1.68 3.36 14.60
N GLN A 29 -1.04 4.23 13.81
CA GLN A 29 -1.51 5.61 13.65
C GLN A 29 -2.94 5.64 13.11
N THR A 30 -3.80 6.39 13.78
CA THR A 30 -5.17 6.67 13.35
C THR A 30 -5.30 8.11 12.85
N GLY A 31 -6.39 8.43 12.13
CA GLY A 31 -6.62 9.76 11.57
C GLY A 31 -5.64 10.12 10.45
N CYS A 32 -5.25 9.12 9.65
CA CYS A 32 -4.27 9.27 8.56
C CYS A 32 -4.67 8.43 7.35
N ILE A 33 -3.96 8.64 6.24
CA ILE A 33 -4.20 8.00 4.94
C ILE A 33 -3.08 7.00 4.64
N VAL A 34 -3.48 5.81 4.16
CA VAL A 34 -2.63 4.84 3.48
C VAL A 34 -2.96 4.91 2.00
N ALA A 35 -2.00 5.26 1.17
CA ALA A 35 -2.12 5.25 -0.29
C ALA A 35 -0.79 4.81 -0.89
N TYR A 36 -0.85 4.07 -1.98
CA TYR A 36 0.30 3.65 -2.77
C TYR A 36 -0.19 3.12 -4.12
N ASN A 37 0.73 3.05 -5.07
CA ASN A 37 0.56 2.41 -6.38
C ASN A 37 1.78 1.54 -6.67
N SER A 38 1.55 0.26 -6.95
CA SER A 38 2.60 -0.72 -7.19
C SER A 38 3.14 -0.66 -8.62
N VAL A 39 4.46 -0.58 -8.74
CA VAL A 39 5.17 -0.51 -10.02
C VAL A 39 6.45 -1.32 -9.99
N ALA A 40 6.94 -1.72 -11.16
CA ALA A 40 8.30 -2.21 -11.31
C ALA A 40 9.30 -1.05 -11.13
N ALA A 41 10.55 -1.38 -10.79
CA ALA A 41 11.62 -0.39 -10.71
C ALA A 41 11.77 0.36 -12.06
N GLY A 42 11.76 1.69 -12.01
CA GLY A 42 11.89 2.56 -13.20
C GLY A 42 10.57 2.89 -13.91
N TYR A 43 9.41 2.48 -13.37
CA TYR A 43 8.08 2.76 -13.95
C TYR A 43 7.30 3.85 -13.23
N GLN A 44 7.85 4.45 -12.17
CA GLN A 44 7.19 5.48 -11.36
C GLN A 44 6.68 6.67 -12.18
N GLN A 45 7.48 7.13 -13.14
CA GLN A 45 7.13 8.26 -14.02
C GLN A 45 6.30 7.84 -15.25
N LYS A 46 6.10 6.53 -15.46
CA LYS A 46 5.32 5.97 -16.57
C LYS A 46 3.91 5.61 -16.14
N ALA A 47 3.71 5.31 -14.85
CA ALA A 47 2.42 4.94 -14.31
C ALA A 47 1.48 6.16 -14.26
N PRO A 48 0.33 6.14 -14.95
CA PRO A 48 -0.62 7.26 -14.91
C PRO A 48 -1.26 7.43 -13.52
N THR A 49 -1.14 6.43 -12.66
CA THR A 49 -1.68 6.45 -11.29
C THR A 49 -0.73 7.09 -10.27
N ILE A 50 0.50 7.45 -10.67
CA ILE A 50 1.47 8.14 -9.80
C ILE A 50 1.61 9.57 -10.30
N ARG A 51 0.97 10.52 -9.59
CA ARG A 51 1.09 11.94 -9.91
C ARG A 51 2.43 12.51 -9.41
N PRO A 52 2.98 13.57 -10.05
CA PRO A 52 4.13 14.28 -9.52
C PRO A 52 3.93 14.69 -8.06
N GLY A 53 4.94 14.46 -7.22
CA GLY A 53 4.87 14.75 -5.79
C GLY A 53 4.02 13.78 -4.97
N ALA A 54 3.61 12.63 -5.53
CA ALA A 54 2.92 11.57 -4.80
C ALA A 54 3.71 11.12 -3.56
N VAL A 55 2.97 10.72 -2.52
CA VAL A 55 3.50 10.13 -1.29
C VAL A 55 2.93 8.72 -1.14
N SER A 56 3.80 7.74 -0.96
CA SER A 56 3.44 6.33 -0.80
C SER A 56 3.65 5.88 0.65
N VAL A 57 2.74 5.08 1.17
CA VAL A 57 2.91 4.35 2.44
C VAL A 57 3.23 2.90 2.11
N ASN A 58 4.40 2.41 2.54
CA ASN A 58 4.81 1.03 2.29
C ASN A 58 3.98 0.08 3.17
N PRO A 59 3.17 -0.83 2.63
CA PRO A 59 2.30 -1.73 3.41
C PRO A 59 3.06 -2.82 4.18
N LEU A 60 4.37 -2.96 3.97
CA LEU A 60 5.20 -3.88 4.74
C LEU A 60 5.77 -3.22 6.02
N SER A 61 5.94 -1.89 6.05
CA SER A 61 6.46 -1.15 7.21
C SER A 61 5.46 -0.17 7.83
N TRP A 62 4.44 0.24 7.08
CA TRP A 62 3.48 1.31 7.38
C TRP A 62 4.09 2.70 7.46
N ARG A 63 5.25 2.90 6.82
CA ARG A 63 6.01 4.16 6.80
C ARG A 63 6.09 4.73 5.39
N THR A 64 6.45 6.01 5.30
CA THR A 64 6.64 6.75 4.04
C THR A 64 8.11 6.92 3.66
N ASP A 65 9.03 6.31 4.40
CA ASP A 65 10.45 6.33 4.06
C ASP A 65 10.78 5.44 2.86
N GLY A 66 11.99 5.60 2.32
CA GLY A 66 12.49 4.85 1.18
C GLY A 66 13.21 3.55 1.55
N GLU A 67 13.00 3.01 2.76
CA GLU A 67 13.65 1.75 3.15
C GLU A 67 13.04 0.58 2.34
N LEU A 68 13.91 -0.26 1.78
CA LEU A 68 13.49 -1.50 1.15
C LEU A 68 13.08 -2.49 2.25
N VAL A 69 11.83 -2.94 2.20
CA VAL A 69 11.33 -3.98 3.10
C VAL A 69 11.33 -5.32 2.35
N PRO A 70 12.00 -6.36 2.87
CA PRO A 70 12.14 -7.64 2.17
C PRO A 70 10.80 -8.38 2.09
N ALA A 71 10.68 -9.27 1.10
CA ALA A 71 9.49 -10.08 0.88
C ALA A 71 9.09 -10.94 2.11
N ALA A 72 10.05 -11.26 2.98
CA ALA A 72 9.78 -11.94 4.25
C ALA A 72 8.74 -11.23 5.13
N ALA A 73 8.59 -9.90 5.02
CA ALA A 73 7.58 -9.12 5.75
C ALA A 73 6.17 -9.15 5.10
N ASN A 74 6.04 -9.71 3.90
CA ASN A 74 4.77 -9.90 3.22
C ASN A 74 4.06 -11.15 3.79
N LEU A 75 2.95 -10.93 4.50
CA LEU A 75 2.14 -11.96 5.17
C LEU A 75 1.35 -12.83 4.17
N GLY A 76 1.22 -12.37 2.93
CA GLY A 76 0.52 -13.09 1.88
C GLY A 76 -0.11 -12.15 0.86
N ALA A 77 0.32 -12.30 -0.39
CA ALA A 77 -0.49 -11.87 -1.51
C ALA A 77 -1.68 -12.81 -1.67
N VAL A 78 -2.82 -12.29 -2.12
CA VAL A 78 -4.01 -13.09 -2.45
C VAL A 78 -4.50 -12.68 -3.83
N PHE A 79 -4.64 -13.66 -4.72
CA PHE A 79 -5.18 -13.49 -6.05
C PHE A 79 -6.59 -14.09 -6.13
N PHE A 80 -7.48 -13.42 -6.87
CA PHE A 80 -8.91 -13.72 -6.94
C PHE A 80 -9.32 -14.12 -8.37
N PRO A 81 -8.90 -15.30 -8.85
CA PRO A 81 -9.30 -15.81 -10.16
C PRO A 81 -10.81 -16.08 -10.26
N HIS A 82 -11.33 -16.07 -11.49
CA HIS A 82 -12.74 -16.35 -11.77
C HIS A 82 -13.16 -17.81 -11.56
N ASP A 83 -12.23 -18.73 -11.28
CA ASP A 83 -12.54 -20.13 -10.95
C ASP A 83 -13.07 -20.30 -9.51
N GLY A 84 -13.13 -19.21 -8.73
CA GLY A 84 -13.70 -19.18 -7.38
C GLY A 84 -12.75 -19.66 -6.28
N ALA A 85 -11.49 -19.95 -6.60
CA ALA A 85 -10.49 -20.39 -5.62
C ALA A 85 -9.41 -19.33 -5.41
N ASP A 86 -9.45 -18.64 -4.27
CA ASP A 86 -8.43 -17.67 -3.86
C ASP A 86 -7.05 -18.33 -3.77
N ARG A 87 -6.03 -17.67 -4.33
CA ARG A 87 -4.66 -18.18 -4.32
C ARG A 87 -3.80 -17.30 -3.43
N LYS A 88 -3.46 -17.82 -2.24
CA LYS A 88 -2.59 -17.15 -1.28
C LYS A 88 -1.12 -17.51 -1.54
N LYS A 89 -0.26 -16.50 -1.61
CA LYS A 89 1.19 -16.65 -1.78
C LYS A 89 1.94 -15.88 -0.68
N PRO A 90 2.49 -16.54 0.36
CA PRO A 90 3.29 -15.86 1.38
C PRO A 90 4.60 -15.36 0.79
N HIS A 91 5.15 -14.29 1.38
CA HIS A 91 6.44 -13.74 0.98
C HIS A 91 6.55 -13.37 -0.51
N TYR A 92 5.43 -12.92 -1.09
CA TYR A 92 5.32 -12.79 -2.54
C TYR A 92 6.18 -11.66 -3.11
N THR A 93 6.18 -10.48 -2.51
CA THR A 93 7.00 -9.37 -3.02
C THR A 93 7.61 -8.55 -1.88
N SER A 94 8.80 -8.02 -2.12
CA SER A 94 9.34 -6.87 -1.38
C SER A 94 8.61 -5.59 -1.76
N ALA A 95 8.84 -4.52 -1.00
CA ALA A 95 8.29 -3.21 -1.30
C ALA A 95 9.23 -2.08 -0.85
N GLN A 96 9.34 -1.03 -1.67
CA GLN A 96 10.12 0.18 -1.35
C GLN A 96 9.40 1.41 -1.91
N ASN A 97 9.28 2.48 -1.11
CA ASN A 97 8.80 3.75 -1.65
C ASN A 97 9.93 4.42 -2.44
N VAL A 98 9.70 4.75 -3.71
CA VAL A 98 10.66 5.46 -4.56
C VAL A 98 9.86 6.43 -5.43
N ASP A 99 10.23 7.71 -5.42
CA ASP A 99 9.64 8.77 -6.26
C ASP A 99 8.09 8.78 -6.30
N GLY A 100 7.47 8.54 -5.14
CA GLY A 100 6.01 8.54 -4.98
C GLY A 100 5.30 7.23 -5.36
N GLY A 101 6.01 6.28 -5.97
CA GLY A 101 5.54 4.93 -6.24
C GLY A 101 5.97 3.92 -5.19
N LEU A 102 5.28 2.78 -5.16
CA LEU A 102 5.69 1.60 -4.39
C LEU A 102 6.34 0.59 -5.34
N VAL A 103 7.66 0.56 -5.35
CA VAL A 103 8.43 -0.40 -6.15
C VAL A 103 8.30 -1.77 -5.54
N VAL A 104 7.88 -2.74 -6.36
CA VAL A 104 7.70 -4.14 -5.99
C VAL A 104 8.55 -5.05 -6.88
N ASN A 105 8.86 -6.25 -6.42
CA ASN A 105 9.62 -7.27 -7.13
C ASN A 105 8.93 -8.65 -7.01
N PRO A 106 7.77 -8.84 -7.66
CA PRO A 106 7.07 -10.11 -7.66
C PRO A 106 7.87 -11.18 -8.46
N PRO A 107 7.93 -12.44 -7.98
CA PRO A 107 8.80 -13.48 -8.53
C PRO A 107 8.24 -14.15 -9.79
N ASP A 108 6.93 -14.08 -10.01
CA ASP A 108 6.25 -14.84 -11.06
C ASP A 108 5.37 -13.93 -11.93
N PRO A 109 5.80 -13.61 -13.15
CA PRO A 109 5.02 -12.83 -14.11
C PRO A 109 3.71 -13.50 -14.53
N GLN A 110 3.57 -14.82 -14.38
CA GLN A 110 2.36 -15.54 -14.81
C GLN A 110 1.15 -15.24 -13.91
N ASP A 111 1.39 -14.82 -12.67
CA ASP A 111 0.32 -14.34 -11.78
C ASP A 111 -0.19 -12.95 -12.18
N LEU A 112 0.50 -12.27 -13.11
CA LEU A 112 0.30 -10.85 -13.42
C LEU A 112 -0.17 -10.67 -14.87
N ASP A 113 -1.30 -11.25 -15.22
CA ASP A 113 -1.86 -11.25 -16.58
C ASP A 113 -2.65 -9.97 -16.94
N HIS A 114 -3.19 -9.26 -15.94
CA HIS A 114 -3.93 -8.02 -16.11
C HIS A 114 -3.12 -6.76 -15.75
N MET A 115 -2.62 -6.03 -16.76
CA MET A 115 -1.92 -4.74 -16.61
C MET A 115 -2.50 -3.68 -17.55
N PRO A 116 -3.62 -3.02 -17.20
CA PRO A 116 -4.34 -2.11 -18.09
C PRO A 116 -3.56 -0.84 -18.47
N PHE A 117 -2.54 -0.48 -17.69
CA PHE A 117 -1.67 0.67 -17.94
C PHE A 117 -0.31 0.29 -18.53
N GLY A 118 -0.20 -0.93 -19.04
CA GLY A 118 1.01 -1.46 -19.67
C GLY A 118 1.98 -2.16 -18.70
N PRO A 119 3.02 -2.80 -19.24
CA PRO A 119 3.96 -3.59 -18.45
C PRO A 119 4.61 -2.77 -17.33
N GLY A 120 4.80 -3.38 -16.16
CA GLY A 120 5.47 -2.75 -15.03
C GLY A 120 4.60 -1.77 -14.23
N VAL A 121 3.34 -1.55 -14.62
CA VAL A 121 2.36 -0.82 -13.82
C VAL A 121 1.36 -1.83 -13.24
N TYR A 122 1.54 -2.16 -11.96
CA TYR A 122 0.83 -3.26 -11.29
C TYR A 122 -0.43 -2.81 -10.54
N HIS A 123 -1.08 -1.73 -11.00
CA HIS A 123 -2.21 -1.12 -10.31
C HIS A 123 -3.38 -2.08 -10.04
N ALA A 124 -3.62 -3.03 -10.95
CA ALA A 124 -4.64 -4.08 -10.77
C ALA A 124 -4.38 -4.99 -9.54
N TYR A 125 -3.15 -5.00 -9.02
CA TYR A 125 -2.69 -5.86 -7.93
C TYR A 125 -2.36 -5.10 -6.66
N ASP A 126 -2.64 -3.80 -6.58
CA ASP A 126 -2.28 -2.98 -5.42
C ASP A 126 -2.83 -3.58 -4.10
N TYR A 127 -4.08 -4.07 -4.11
CA TYR A 127 -4.63 -4.84 -2.99
C TYR A 127 -4.06 -6.25 -2.89
N SER A 128 -3.99 -6.96 -4.02
CA SER A 128 -3.62 -8.37 -4.09
C SER A 128 -2.25 -8.64 -3.49
N PHE A 129 -1.25 -7.81 -3.79
CA PHE A 129 0.14 -8.00 -3.31
C PHE A 129 0.30 -7.97 -1.80
N PHE A 130 -0.61 -7.28 -1.09
CA PHE A 130 -0.46 -7.01 0.34
C PHE A 130 -1.73 -7.32 1.12
N TYR A 131 -2.63 -8.15 0.57
CA TYR A 131 -3.96 -8.39 1.12
C TYR A 131 -3.93 -8.80 2.60
N GLU A 132 -3.04 -9.72 2.99
CA GLU A 132 -2.92 -10.16 4.38
C GLU A 132 -2.28 -9.09 5.29
N ASN A 133 -1.34 -8.30 4.77
CA ASN A 133 -0.78 -7.15 5.48
C ASN A 133 -1.87 -6.10 5.75
N LEU A 134 -2.69 -5.79 4.75
CA LEU A 134 -3.81 -4.85 4.84
C LEU A 134 -4.85 -5.33 5.87
N LYS A 135 -5.26 -6.60 5.78
CA LYS A 135 -6.19 -7.23 6.73
C LYS A 135 -5.67 -7.16 8.17
N ALA A 136 -4.41 -7.53 8.39
CA ALA A 136 -3.79 -7.47 9.71
C ALA A 136 -3.71 -6.02 10.24
N ASN A 137 -3.41 -5.06 9.38
CA ASN A 137 -3.28 -3.66 9.78
C ASN A 137 -4.63 -2.99 10.06
N ALA A 138 -5.67 -3.30 9.28
CA ALA A 138 -7.02 -2.84 9.55
C ALA A 138 -7.46 -3.26 10.96
N ALA A 139 -7.27 -4.55 11.31
CA ALA A 139 -7.55 -5.06 12.65
C ALA A 139 -6.74 -4.32 13.73
N ARG A 140 -5.43 -4.14 13.52
CA ARG A 140 -4.56 -3.41 14.45
C ARG A 140 -5.03 -1.96 14.68
N ARG A 141 -5.48 -1.26 13.64
CA ARG A 141 -5.94 0.13 13.75
C ARG A 141 -7.33 0.28 14.35
N ILE A 142 -8.20 -0.72 14.22
CA ILE A 142 -9.46 -0.78 14.96
C ILE A 142 -9.14 -0.86 16.46
N GLN A 143 -8.28 -1.80 16.86
CA GLN A 143 -7.86 -1.94 18.26
C GLN A 143 -7.18 -0.67 18.80
N ALA A 144 -6.32 -0.02 18.00
CA ALA A 144 -5.68 1.23 18.40
C ALA A 144 -6.69 2.38 18.59
N PHE A 145 -7.74 2.42 17.75
CA PHE A 145 -8.81 3.40 17.89
C PHE A 145 -9.62 3.18 19.15
N ASP A 146 -10.03 1.94 19.44
CA ASP A 146 -10.81 1.61 20.63
C ASP A 146 -10.04 2.00 21.91
N LYS A 147 -8.75 1.67 21.97
CA LYS A 147 -7.86 2.06 23.10
C LYS A 147 -7.71 3.58 23.26
N ALA A 148 -7.80 4.34 22.18
CA ALA A 148 -7.73 5.80 22.22
C ALA A 148 -9.05 6.42 22.70
N GLN A 149 -10.19 5.82 22.36
CA GLN A 149 -11.52 6.26 22.80
C GLN A 149 -11.82 5.90 24.26
N VAL A 150 -11.24 4.83 24.79
CA VAL A 150 -11.44 4.37 26.18
C VAL A 150 -10.61 5.15 27.21
N ARG A 151 -9.68 6.03 26.79
CA ARG A 151 -9.00 6.92 27.73
C ARG A 151 -9.96 8.03 28.18
N PRO A 152 -10.25 8.18 29.49
CA PRO A 152 -11.07 9.29 29.95
C PRO A 152 -10.39 10.60 29.60
N ALA A 153 -11.18 11.62 29.23
CA ALA A 153 -10.72 12.99 29.22
C ALA A 153 -10.11 13.28 30.61
N GLN A 154 -8.82 13.62 30.65
CA GLN A 154 -8.21 14.28 31.80
C GLN A 154 -8.73 15.72 31.88
#